data_AF-A0A1A8GE02-F1
#
_entry.id   AF-A0A1A8GE02-F1
#
_cell.length_a   1.000
_cell.length_b   1.000
_cell.length_c   1.000
_cell.angle_alpha   90.00
_cell.angle_beta   90.00
_cell.angle_gamma   90.00
#
_symmetry.space_group_name_H-M   'P 1'
#
loop_
_entity.id
_entity.type
_entity.pdbx_description
1 polymer ?
#
loop_
_entity_poly.entity_id
_entity_poly.type
_entity_poly.pdbx_seq_one_letter_code
_entity_poly.pdbx_strand_id
1 'polypeptide(L)'
;MVNKSTRPTAGWAPSLWRDTFVELLDDELEHGDDWFLNFNYTLTDKISEEEKKRGLKVFQSHTHGKFQCQSCRRFWSSAHVSLVFHYRLRKKRGIAVMRPFGQACLDCKGRFSLPVFSKDDVEKVLLKLFSKIRKNIYGERDEVDEAPPSEKVFTKPHVSELCEACQTQGTCSQRDDP
;
A
#
# COMPACT_ATOMS: atom_id res chain seq x y z
N MET A 1 -32.32 -24.13 -4.19
CA MET A 1 -31.01 -24.81 -4.34
C MET A 1 -29.94 -23.85 -3.84
N VAL A 2 -29.08 -24.35 -2.96
CA VAL A 2 -28.26 -23.55 -2.04
C VAL A 2 -27.22 -22.73 -2.80
N ASN A 3 -27.19 -21.41 -2.56
CA ASN A 3 -26.14 -20.51 -3.01
C ASN A 3 -24.77 -21.10 -2.62
N LYS A 4 -23.98 -21.48 -3.63
CA LYS A 4 -22.55 -21.73 -3.43
C LYS A 4 -21.90 -20.40 -3.11
N SER A 5 -21.85 -20.08 -1.82
CA SER A 5 -20.95 -19.09 -1.26
C SER A 5 -19.53 -19.51 -1.64
N THR A 6 -19.02 -18.90 -2.71
CA THR A 6 -17.61 -18.94 -3.09
C THR A 6 -16.87 -18.26 -1.97
N ARG A 7 -16.34 -19.05 -1.04
CA ARG A 7 -15.37 -18.58 -0.03
C ARG A 7 -14.23 -17.92 -0.81
N PRO A 8 -13.95 -16.62 -0.62
CA PRO A 8 -12.75 -16.02 -1.18
C PRO A 8 -11.58 -16.79 -0.58
N THR A 9 -10.74 -17.38 -1.42
CA THR A 9 -9.42 -17.85 -1.00
C THR A 9 -8.71 -16.66 -0.39
N ALA A 10 -8.62 -16.64 0.95
CA ALA A 10 -8.05 -15.56 1.72
C ALA A 10 -6.54 -15.48 1.42
N GLY A 11 -6.20 -14.58 0.51
CA GLY A 11 -4.84 -14.39 0.05
C GLY A 11 -4.70 -13.00 -0.57
N TRP A 12 -3.49 -12.47 -0.43
CA TRP A 12 -3.04 -11.29 -1.14
C TRP A 12 -3.36 -11.39 -2.65
N ALA A 13 -4.01 -10.35 -3.19
CA ALA A 13 -4.51 -10.32 -4.56
C ALA A 13 -3.85 -9.19 -5.37
N PRO A 14 -2.69 -9.43 -6.01
CA PRO A 14 -2.03 -8.46 -6.88
C PRO A 14 -2.88 -7.97 -8.05
N SER A 15 -3.82 -8.80 -8.54
CA SER A 15 -4.71 -8.43 -9.65
C SER A 15 -5.62 -7.27 -9.27
N LEU A 16 -6.27 -7.33 -8.10
CA LEU A 16 -7.11 -6.24 -7.60
C LEU A 16 -6.39 -4.88 -7.66
N TRP A 17 -5.14 -4.83 -7.21
CA TRP A 17 -4.33 -3.61 -7.25
C TRP A 17 -4.02 -3.15 -8.68
N ARG A 18 -3.70 -4.08 -9.59
CA ARG A 18 -3.41 -3.73 -10.99
C ARG A 18 -4.66 -3.27 -11.74
N ASP A 19 -5.76 -3.99 -11.56
CA ASP A 19 -7.02 -3.72 -12.24
C ASP A 19 -7.53 -2.34 -11.78
N THR A 20 -7.58 -2.09 -10.47
CA THR A 20 -7.96 -0.78 -9.93
C THR A 20 -6.98 0.34 -10.31
N PHE A 21 -5.67 0.04 -10.43
CA PHE A 21 -4.70 1.04 -10.92
C PHE A 21 -4.99 1.47 -12.35
N VAL A 22 -5.30 0.52 -13.24
CA VAL A 22 -5.63 0.81 -14.64
C VAL A 22 -6.98 1.53 -14.75
N GLU A 23 -7.98 1.10 -13.97
CA GLU A 23 -9.30 1.75 -13.93
C GLU A 23 -9.22 3.24 -13.57
N LEU A 24 -8.33 3.60 -12.63
CA LEU A 24 -8.17 4.99 -12.18
C LEU A 24 -7.15 5.79 -13.01
N LEU A 25 -6.36 5.14 -13.86
CA LEU A 25 -5.17 5.76 -14.44
C LEU A 25 -5.51 6.96 -15.33
N ASP A 26 -6.48 6.78 -16.23
CA ASP A 26 -6.82 7.80 -17.23
C ASP A 26 -7.46 9.03 -16.58
N ASP A 27 -8.33 8.82 -15.59
CA ASP A 27 -9.01 9.89 -14.85
C ASP A 27 -8.04 10.68 -13.93
N GLU A 28 -7.00 10.01 -13.42
CA GLU A 28 -6.10 10.62 -12.43
C GLU A 28 -4.78 11.12 -13.03
N LEU A 29 -4.34 10.65 -14.20
CA LEU A 29 -3.09 11.05 -14.84
C LEU A 29 -3.28 11.41 -16.33
N GLU A 30 -3.86 12.57 -16.61
CA GLU A 30 -4.12 13.10 -17.96
C GLU A 30 -2.87 13.65 -18.69
N HIS A 31 -1.70 13.00 -18.55
CA HIS A 31 -0.42 13.52 -19.05
C HIS A 31 0.08 12.81 -20.32
N GLY A 32 -0.65 11.81 -20.81
CA GLY A 32 -0.32 11.08 -22.04
C GLY A 32 0.93 10.18 -21.93
N ASP A 33 1.34 9.83 -20.70
CA ASP A 33 2.42 8.89 -20.42
C ASP A 33 1.85 7.54 -19.94
N ASP A 34 2.50 6.45 -20.30
CA ASP A 34 2.09 5.11 -19.86
C ASP A 34 2.59 4.83 -18.44
N TRP A 35 1.71 4.41 -17.53
CA TRP A 35 2.08 3.99 -16.18
C TRP A 35 1.77 2.53 -15.91
N PHE A 36 2.69 1.86 -15.20
CA PHE A 36 2.54 0.44 -14.84
C PHE A 36 2.75 0.22 -13.34
N LEU A 37 1.88 -0.59 -12.74
CA LEU A 37 2.02 -1.06 -11.36
C LEU A 37 2.60 -2.48 -11.29
N ASN A 38 3.74 -2.61 -10.62
CA ASN A 38 4.46 -3.85 -10.38
C ASN A 38 4.65 -4.11 -8.89
N PHE A 39 5.12 -5.30 -8.54
CA PHE A 39 5.29 -5.72 -7.15
C PHE A 39 6.69 -6.25 -6.93
N ASN A 40 7.30 -5.85 -5.82
CA ASN A 40 8.59 -6.39 -5.37
C ASN A 40 8.55 -6.60 -3.85
N TYR A 41 8.52 -7.85 -3.40
CA TYR A 41 8.39 -8.18 -1.98
C TYR A 41 9.68 -8.03 -1.17
N THR A 42 10.77 -7.56 -1.77
CA THR A 42 12.00 -7.19 -1.07
C THR A 42 12.20 -5.67 -1.02
N LEU A 43 11.26 -4.89 -1.55
CA LEU A 43 11.34 -3.42 -1.60
C LEU A 43 11.43 -2.82 -0.18
N THR A 44 12.28 -1.82 -0.02
CA THR A 44 12.49 -1.06 1.23
C THR A 44 12.05 0.38 1.03
N ASP A 45 11.90 1.16 2.09
CA ASP A 45 11.67 2.61 1.99
C ASP A 45 12.97 3.42 1.74
N LYS A 46 14.11 2.76 1.94
CA LYS A 46 15.44 3.34 1.69
C LYS A 46 15.82 3.19 0.22
N ILE A 47 16.28 4.30 -0.39
CA ILE A 47 16.84 4.36 -1.74
C ILE A 47 18.18 5.10 -1.71
N SER A 48 19.09 4.74 -2.62
CA SER A 48 20.41 5.36 -2.72
C SER A 48 20.35 6.78 -3.29
N GLU A 49 21.40 7.58 -3.08
CA GLU A 49 21.50 8.93 -3.66
C GLU A 49 21.53 8.89 -5.18
N GLU A 50 22.14 7.87 -5.77
CA GLU A 50 22.16 7.64 -7.22
C GLU A 50 20.75 7.36 -7.74
N GLU A 51 19.96 6.58 -7.02
CA GLU A 51 18.56 6.29 -7.38
C GLU A 51 17.69 7.54 -7.31
N LYS A 52 17.86 8.36 -6.26
CA LYS A 52 17.19 9.66 -6.12
C LYS A 52 17.54 10.59 -7.28
N LYS A 53 18.84 10.76 -7.59
CA LYS A 53 19.32 11.56 -8.74
C LYS A 53 18.78 11.06 -10.07
N ARG A 54 18.53 9.76 -10.16
CA ARG A 54 17.92 9.07 -11.30
C ARG A 54 16.38 9.22 -11.38
N GLY A 55 15.80 10.05 -10.52
CA GLY A 55 14.38 10.39 -10.49
C GLY A 55 13.52 9.41 -9.72
N LEU A 56 14.09 8.47 -8.97
CA LEU A 56 13.31 7.55 -8.13
C LEU A 56 12.74 8.29 -6.92
N LYS A 57 11.44 8.13 -6.70
CA LYS A 57 10.70 8.67 -5.56
C LYS A 57 10.15 7.52 -4.72
N VAL A 58 9.97 7.76 -3.43
CA VAL A 58 9.38 6.81 -2.47
C VAL A 58 8.12 7.41 -1.88
N PHE A 59 7.07 6.62 -1.78
CA PHE A 59 5.83 6.96 -1.09
C PHE A 59 5.46 5.82 -0.13
N GLN A 60 5.23 6.15 1.14
CA GLN A 60 4.72 5.23 2.15
C GLN A 60 3.26 5.54 2.43
N SER A 61 2.44 4.49 2.58
CA SER A 61 1.02 4.62 2.90
C SER A 61 0.61 3.59 3.93
N HIS A 62 -0.50 3.88 4.60
CA HIS A 62 -1.15 2.98 5.55
C HIS A 62 -2.62 2.87 5.19
N THR A 63 -3.15 1.65 5.27
CA THR A 63 -4.56 1.39 5.01
C THR A 63 -5.06 0.21 5.84
N HIS A 64 -6.37 0.03 5.88
CA HIS A 64 -6.97 -1.11 6.53
C HIS A 64 -6.77 -2.39 5.71
N GLY A 65 -6.52 -3.51 6.40
CA GLY A 65 -6.41 -4.82 5.76
C GLY A 65 -6.74 -5.95 6.73
N LYS A 66 -7.11 -7.10 6.15
CA LYS A 66 -7.42 -8.32 6.89
C LYS A 66 -6.34 -9.35 6.66
N PHE A 67 -6.09 -10.18 7.67
CA PHE A 67 -5.07 -11.22 7.62
C PHE A 67 -5.68 -12.56 8.02
N GLN A 68 -5.08 -13.64 7.54
CA GLN A 68 -5.39 -14.98 8.00
C GLN A 68 -4.08 -15.73 8.29
N CYS A 69 -3.97 -16.28 9.50
CA CYS A 69 -2.84 -17.12 9.85
C CYS A 69 -2.92 -18.44 9.06
N GLN A 70 -1.84 -18.80 8.37
CA GLN A 70 -1.78 -20.06 7.64
C GLN A 70 -1.77 -21.29 8.57
N SER A 71 -1.21 -21.15 9.78
CA SER A 71 -1.09 -22.23 10.75
C SER A 71 -2.37 -22.47 11.55
N CYS A 72 -2.85 -21.46 12.29
CA CYS A 72 -4.01 -21.61 13.18
C CYS A 72 -5.34 -21.13 12.58
N ARG A 73 -5.33 -20.64 11.33
CA ARG A 73 -6.50 -20.16 10.58
C ARG A 73 -7.27 -18.99 11.20
N ARG A 74 -6.78 -18.41 12.31
CA ARG A 74 -7.34 -17.20 12.91
C ARG A 74 -7.26 -16.03 11.94
N PHE A 75 -8.28 -15.18 12.00
CA PHE A 75 -8.35 -13.94 11.24
C PHE A 75 -8.20 -12.75 12.18
N TRP A 76 -7.57 -11.69 11.69
CA TRP A 76 -7.55 -10.40 12.36
C TRP A 76 -7.56 -9.28 11.31
N SER A 77 -7.98 -8.09 11.73
CA SER A 77 -7.86 -6.88 10.93
C SER A 77 -6.81 -5.95 11.54
N SER A 78 -6.25 -5.10 10.70
CA SER A 78 -5.41 -3.98 11.12
C SER A 78 -5.82 -2.76 10.32
N ALA A 79 -6.02 -1.61 10.97
CA ALA A 79 -6.17 -0.33 10.27
C ALA A 79 -4.82 0.23 9.77
N HIS A 80 -3.72 -0.43 10.12
CA HIS A 80 -2.37 0.09 9.88
C HIS A 80 -1.50 -0.96 9.18
N VAL A 81 -1.93 -1.32 7.96
CA VAL A 81 -1.12 -2.13 7.05
C VAL A 81 -0.21 -1.19 6.27
N SER A 82 1.10 -1.32 6.47
CA SER A 82 2.11 -0.50 5.78
C SER A 82 2.29 -0.94 4.34
N LEU A 83 2.42 0.04 3.45
CA LEU A 83 2.80 -0.14 2.05
C LEU A 83 3.93 0.82 1.70
N VAL A 84 4.83 0.37 0.83
CA VAL A 84 5.83 1.24 0.21
C VAL A 84 5.74 1.15 -1.30
N PHE A 85 5.86 2.31 -1.94
CA PHE A 85 5.88 2.49 -3.38
C PHE A 85 7.18 3.15 -3.79
N HIS A 86 7.88 2.56 -4.75
CA HIS A 86 8.92 3.21 -5.53
C HIS A 86 8.36 3.60 -6.88
N TYR A 87 8.53 4.84 -7.28
CA TYR A 87 7.96 5.30 -8.56
C TYR A 87 8.86 6.30 -9.26
N ARG A 88 8.81 6.28 -10.60
CA ARG A 88 9.54 7.22 -11.47
C ARG A 88 8.95 7.24 -12.87
N LEU A 89 9.22 8.32 -13.60
CA LEU A 89 8.94 8.46 -15.02
C LEU A 89 10.25 8.55 -15.82
N ARG A 90 10.33 7.81 -16.93
CA ARG A 90 11.45 7.91 -17.89
C ARG A 90 10.97 7.77 -19.32
N LYS A 91 11.31 8.72 -20.18
CA LYS A 91 10.97 8.68 -21.62
C LYS A 91 9.49 8.34 -21.85
N LYS A 92 8.59 9.04 -21.14
CA LYS A 92 7.12 8.82 -21.16
C LYS A 92 6.60 7.48 -20.62
N ARG A 93 7.46 6.71 -19.94
CA ARG A 93 7.09 5.44 -19.31
C ARG A 93 7.29 5.53 -17.81
N GLY A 94 6.17 5.61 -17.10
CA GLY A 94 6.06 5.59 -15.65
C GLY A 94 6.03 4.17 -15.12
N ILE A 95 6.72 3.94 -14.01
CA ILE A 95 6.68 2.67 -13.29
C ILE A 95 6.48 2.97 -11.81
N ALA A 96 5.47 2.34 -11.22
CA ALA A 96 5.29 2.22 -9.79
C ALA A 96 5.56 0.76 -9.38
N VAL A 97 6.36 0.54 -8.34
CA VAL A 97 6.64 -0.77 -7.75
C VAL A 97 6.21 -0.72 -6.30
N MET A 98 5.33 -1.61 -5.91
CA MET A 98 4.76 -1.66 -4.57
C MET A 98 5.25 -2.88 -3.78
N ARG A 99 5.33 -2.72 -2.46
CA ARG A 99 5.33 -3.81 -1.49
C ARG A 99 4.30 -3.55 -0.40
N PRO A 100 3.31 -4.43 -0.21
CA PRO A 100 2.57 -4.51 1.04
C PRO A 100 3.42 -5.25 2.09
N PHE A 101 3.37 -4.78 3.34
CA PHE A 101 3.99 -5.47 4.48
C PHE A 101 2.97 -6.35 5.19
N GLY A 102 3.41 -7.54 5.60
CA GLY A 102 2.61 -8.50 6.33
C GLY A 102 2.58 -8.26 7.84
N GLN A 103 1.75 -9.04 8.51
CA GLN A 103 1.70 -9.10 9.98
C GLN A 103 1.76 -10.55 10.47
N ALA A 104 2.43 -10.76 11.59
CA ALA A 104 2.52 -12.06 12.24
C ALA A 104 1.28 -12.31 13.11
N CYS A 105 0.88 -13.58 13.22
CA CYS A 105 -0.19 -13.97 14.12
C CYS A 105 0.26 -13.82 15.57
N LEU A 106 -0.59 -13.21 16.41
CA LEU A 106 -0.31 -12.98 17.83
C LEU A 106 0.01 -14.29 18.58
N ASP A 107 -0.76 -15.36 18.34
CA ASP A 107 -0.65 -16.61 19.09
C ASP A 107 0.48 -17.50 18.57
N CYS A 108 0.60 -17.64 17.24
CA CYS A 108 1.61 -18.51 16.65
C CYS A 108 2.99 -17.85 16.69
N LYS A 109 3.04 -16.53 16.50
CA LYS A 109 4.27 -15.76 16.23
C LYS A 109 5.04 -16.35 15.01
N GLY A 110 6.06 -15.66 14.51
CA GLY A 110 6.85 -16.15 13.37
C GLY A 110 6.46 -15.54 12.01
N ARG A 111 6.06 -16.36 11.03
CA ARG A 111 5.91 -15.92 9.61
C ARG A 111 4.85 -14.82 9.45
N PHE A 112 5.18 -13.80 8.67
CA PHE A 112 4.26 -12.74 8.29
C PHE A 112 3.24 -13.26 7.27
N SER A 113 1.97 -12.96 7.53
CA SER A 113 0.87 -13.19 6.60
C SER A 113 0.64 -11.91 5.80
N LEU A 114 0.47 -12.02 4.48
CA LEU A 114 0.14 -10.86 3.67
C LEU A 114 -1.32 -10.44 3.86
N PRO A 115 -1.60 -9.13 3.73
CA PRO A 115 -2.94 -8.57 3.87
C PRO A 115 -3.86 -8.90 2.68
N VAL A 116 -5.15 -8.90 2.97
CA VAL A 116 -6.26 -8.84 2.01
C VAL A 116 -6.92 -7.48 2.15
N PHE A 117 -7.10 -6.79 1.03
CA PHE A 117 -7.66 -5.44 0.97
C PHE A 117 -9.06 -5.46 0.36
N SER A 118 -9.89 -4.50 0.77
CA SER A 118 -11.13 -4.17 0.04
C SER A 118 -10.80 -3.32 -1.19
N LYS A 119 -11.70 -3.25 -2.18
CA LYS A 119 -11.50 -2.36 -3.35
C LYS A 119 -11.37 -0.89 -2.91
N ASP A 120 -12.25 -0.44 -2.02
CA ASP A 120 -12.24 0.93 -1.49
C ASP A 120 -10.92 1.29 -0.80
N ASP A 121 -10.33 0.36 -0.03
CA ASP A 121 -9.03 0.57 0.63
C ASP A 121 -7.89 0.68 -0.39
N VAL A 122 -7.97 -0.07 -1.50
CA VAL A 122 -7.02 -0.02 -2.62
C VAL A 122 -7.14 1.31 -3.36
N GLU A 123 -8.35 1.72 -3.75
CA GLU A 123 -8.63 2.98 -4.44
C GLU A 123 -8.07 4.17 -3.64
N LYS A 124 -8.37 4.26 -2.34
CA LYS A 124 -7.87 5.33 -1.47
C LYS A 124 -6.34 5.42 -1.45
N VAL A 125 -5.63 4.29 -1.47
CA VAL A 125 -4.16 4.29 -1.50
C VAL A 125 -3.63 4.71 -2.87
N LEU A 126 -4.26 4.24 -3.94
CA LEU A 126 -3.85 4.57 -5.31
C LEU A 126 -4.10 6.03 -5.65
N LEU A 127 -5.23 6.62 -5.24
CA LEU A 127 -5.48 8.06 -5.38
C LEU A 127 -4.41 8.91 -4.68
N LYS A 128 -3.96 8.49 -3.49
CA LYS A 128 -2.82 9.13 -2.80
C LYS A 128 -1.52 8.98 -3.59
N LEU A 129 -1.26 7.80 -4.17
CA LEU A 129 -0.09 7.59 -5.03
C LEU A 129 -0.14 8.51 -6.26
N PHE A 130 -1.29 8.62 -6.94
CA PHE A 130 -1.46 9.49 -8.10
C PHE A 130 -1.25 10.96 -7.76
N SER A 131 -1.82 11.43 -6.64
CA SER A 131 -1.50 12.77 -6.11
C SER A 131 0.00 12.97 -5.91
N LYS A 132 0.73 11.98 -5.36
CA LYS A 132 2.20 12.04 -5.24
C LYS A 132 2.92 11.98 -6.59
N ILE A 133 2.37 11.36 -7.62
CA ILE A 133 2.91 11.36 -8.98
C ILE A 133 2.71 12.75 -9.62
N ARG A 134 1.49 13.26 -9.64
CA ARG A 134 1.15 14.62 -10.14
C ARG A 134 2.07 15.68 -9.56
N LYS A 135 2.19 15.70 -8.23
CA LYS A 135 3.08 16.63 -7.52
C LYS A 135 4.55 16.43 -7.83
N ASN A 136 5.08 15.22 -7.66
CA ASN A 136 6.54 15.01 -7.64
C ASN A 136 7.16 14.74 -9.01
N ILE A 137 6.37 14.36 -10.01
CA ILE A 137 6.80 14.04 -11.37
C ILE A 137 6.39 15.14 -12.34
N TYR A 138 5.14 15.58 -12.28
CA TYR A 138 4.59 16.57 -13.21
C TYR A 138 4.62 18.01 -12.68
N GLY A 139 4.88 18.20 -11.39
CA GLY A 139 5.02 19.52 -10.79
C GLY A 139 3.69 20.27 -10.63
N GLU A 140 2.57 19.55 -10.67
CA GLU A 140 1.27 20.12 -10.38
C GLU A 140 1.24 20.67 -8.95
N ARG A 141 0.64 21.84 -8.77
CA ARG A 141 0.42 22.44 -7.45
C ARG A 141 -0.84 21.83 -6.86
N ASP A 142 -0.77 21.37 -5.61
CA ASP A 142 -1.94 20.91 -4.89
C ASP A 142 -2.93 22.09 -4.75
N GLU A 143 -4.16 21.96 -5.24
CA GLU A 143 -5.17 23.01 -5.01
C GLU A 143 -5.72 23.01 -3.58
N VAL A 144 -5.52 21.95 -2.80
CA VAL A 144 -5.87 21.91 -1.36
C VAL A 144 -5.13 20.73 -0.71
N ASP A 145 -4.17 21.03 0.17
CA ASP A 145 -3.52 20.03 1.05
C ASP A 145 -4.38 19.76 2.31
N GLU A 146 -5.71 19.89 2.20
CA GLU A 146 -6.64 19.46 3.23
C GLU A 146 -7.16 18.08 2.87
N ALA A 147 -6.35 17.06 3.17
CA ALA A 147 -6.92 15.75 3.40
C ALA A 147 -8.01 15.93 4.47
N PRO A 148 -9.28 15.54 4.22
CA PRO A 148 -10.30 15.59 5.25
C PRO A 148 -9.76 14.83 6.47
N PRO A 149 -9.94 15.35 7.70
CA PRO A 149 -9.46 14.67 8.89
C PRO A 149 -9.94 13.23 8.83
N SER A 150 -8.97 12.31 8.78
CA SER A 150 -9.25 10.88 8.80
C SER A 150 -10.18 10.63 9.97
N GLU A 151 -11.38 10.10 9.71
CA GLU A 151 -12.28 9.67 10.78
C GLU A 151 -11.44 8.84 11.76
N LYS A 152 -11.49 9.21 13.05
CA LYS A 152 -10.77 8.50 14.10
C LYS A 152 -11.36 7.09 14.21
N VAL A 153 -10.87 6.16 13.40
CA VAL A 153 -11.20 4.75 13.52
C VAL A 153 -10.46 4.24 14.74
N PHE A 154 -11.19 4.06 15.83
CA PHE A 154 -10.66 3.50 17.07
C PHE A 154 -10.25 2.04 16.83
N THR A 155 -8.99 1.83 16.45
CA THR A 155 -8.42 0.51 16.32
C THR A 155 -7.54 0.17 17.50
N LYS A 156 -7.38 -1.14 17.75
CA LYS A 156 -6.39 -1.63 18.70
C LYS A 156 -5.01 -1.03 18.37
N PRO A 157 -4.19 -0.71 19.39
CA PRO A 157 -2.88 -0.12 19.18
C PRO A 157 -2.03 -0.98 18.26
N HIS A 158 -1.22 -0.32 17.43
CA HIS A 158 -0.27 -0.99 16.54
C HIS A 158 0.76 -1.79 17.38
N VAL A 159 0.95 -3.07 17.03
CA VAL A 159 1.91 -3.95 17.74
C VAL A 159 3.14 -4.16 16.86
N SER A 160 4.18 -3.37 17.09
CA SER A 160 5.41 -3.33 16.27
C SER A 160 6.15 -4.68 16.18
N GLU A 161 6.02 -5.53 17.20
CA GLU A 161 6.59 -6.89 17.21
C GLU A 161 5.96 -7.81 16.17
N LEU A 162 4.72 -7.54 15.78
CA LEU A 162 3.98 -8.34 14.81
C LEU A 162 3.99 -7.73 13.41
N CYS A 163 4.54 -6.52 13.24
CA CYS A 163 4.53 -5.79 11.97
C CYS A 163 5.81 -6.02 11.17
N GLU A 164 5.71 -6.53 9.94
CA GLU A 164 6.88 -6.78 9.09
C GLU A 164 7.66 -5.49 8.79
N ALA A 165 6.98 -4.36 8.59
CA ALA A 165 7.63 -3.08 8.32
C ALA A 165 8.50 -2.64 9.52
N CYS A 166 7.95 -2.67 10.74
CA CYS A 166 8.70 -2.35 11.96
C CYS A 166 9.91 -3.28 12.14
N GLN A 167 9.71 -4.59 11.94
CA GLN A 167 10.76 -5.59 12.15
C GLN A 167 11.88 -5.51 11.10
N THR A 168 11.56 -5.16 9.85
CA THR A 168 12.54 -5.21 8.74
C THR A 168 13.10 -3.85 8.33
N GLN A 169 12.30 -2.77 8.44
CA GLN A 169 12.71 -1.42 8.04
C GLN A 169 13.12 -0.56 9.24
N GLY A 170 12.67 -0.94 10.45
CA GLY A 170 12.83 -0.16 11.68
C GLY A 170 11.84 0.99 11.81
N THR A 171 10.93 1.15 10.84
CA THR A 171 9.95 2.23 10.77
C THR A 171 8.64 1.69 10.17
N CYS A 172 7.55 1.81 10.91
CA CYS A 172 6.25 2.07 10.30
C CYS A 172 5.95 3.52 10.69
N SER A 173 5.53 4.37 9.76
CA SER A 173 5.41 5.81 10.03
C SER A 173 4.23 6.06 10.98
N GLN A 174 4.41 5.80 12.27
CA GLN A 174 3.54 6.27 13.34
C GLN A 174 3.74 7.77 13.46
N ARG A 175 2.78 8.55 12.97
CA ARG A 175 2.38 9.72 13.76
C ARG A 175 1.23 9.25 14.63
N ASP A 176 1.59 8.59 15.73
CA ASP A 176 0.77 8.66 16.93
C ASP A 176 0.97 10.07 17.46
N ASP A 177 0.11 11.02 17.07
CA ASP A 177 0.02 12.29 17.78
C ASP A 177 -1.01 12.12 18.91
N PRO A 178 -0.72 12.60 20.14
CA PRO A 178 -1.53 12.39 21.35
C PRO A 178 -3.00 12.82 21.26
#